data_AF-A0A1J4SCI3-F1
#
_entry.id   AF-A0A1J4SCI3-F1
#
_cell.length_a   1.000
_cell.length_b   1.000
_cell.length_c   1.000
_cell.angle_alpha   90.00
_cell.angle_beta   90.00
_cell.angle_gamma   90.00
#
_symmetry.space_group_name_H-M   'P 1'
#
loop_
_entity.id
_entity.type
_entity.pdbx_description
1 polymer ?
#
loop_
_entity_poly.entity_id
_entity_poly.type
_entity_poly.pdbx_seq_one_letter_code
_entity_poly.pdbx_strand_id
1 'polypeptide(L)'
;MSLLEKLKAGKKNKKTIKYPGTDQDIVVSILSEADIQIAHFEAERLFKKNGIEVSMSTVDAYEAEKTTQILFRACSDTEGKPLAKAVDEFRSQVLKAEKDILVDEYNALENECSPNPDMMSEEDIEKIIDEVKKRPEIIGSVSNIVTARKLIVSLASRLQNSQQGSGSTSL
;
A
#
# COMPACT_ATOMS: atom_id res chain seq x y z
N MET A 1 4.95 -9.56 -15.86
CA MET A 1 4.26 -8.26 -15.76
C MET A 1 5.29 -7.16 -15.80
N SER A 2 5.05 -6.10 -16.57
CA SER A 2 5.91 -4.91 -16.56
C SER A 2 5.76 -4.13 -15.25
N LEU A 3 6.79 -3.37 -14.86
CA LEU A 3 6.80 -2.50 -13.68
C LEU A 3 5.61 -1.52 -13.66
N LEU A 4 5.19 -1.10 -14.86
CA LEU A 4 4.12 -0.16 -15.07
C LEU A 4 2.74 -0.82 -14.95
N GLU A 5 2.62 -2.11 -15.26
CA GLU A 5 1.43 -2.92 -14.95
C GLU A 5 1.31 -3.16 -13.43
N LYS A 6 2.43 -3.37 -12.72
CA LYS A 6 2.43 -3.48 -11.25
C LYS A 6 1.98 -2.17 -10.59
N LEU A 7 2.46 -1.04 -11.10
CA LEU A 7 2.06 0.31 -10.67
C LEU A 7 0.60 0.64 -11.02
N LYS A 8 0.13 0.29 -12.23
CA LYS A 8 -1.26 0.48 -12.67
C LYS A 8 -2.23 -0.46 -11.97
N ALA A 9 -1.77 -1.61 -11.47
CA ALA A 9 -2.61 -2.58 -10.80
C ALA A 9 -3.16 -2.02 -9.47
N GLY A 10 -2.36 -1.33 -8.66
CA GLY A 10 -2.82 -0.66 -7.43
C GLY A 10 -3.77 -1.55 -6.60
N LYS A 11 -5.06 -1.16 -6.54
CA LYS A 11 -6.17 -1.90 -5.87
C LYS A 11 -6.48 -3.30 -6.44
N LYS A 12 -5.95 -3.65 -7.61
CA LYS A 12 -6.17 -4.95 -8.29
C LYS A 12 -5.12 -5.99 -7.90
N ASN A 13 -4.10 -5.61 -7.15
CA ASN A 13 -3.12 -6.56 -6.64
C ASN A 13 -3.78 -7.41 -5.55
N LYS A 14 -3.98 -8.68 -5.90
CA LYS A 14 -4.60 -9.69 -5.06
C LYS A 14 -3.78 -10.96 -5.10
N LYS A 15 -3.69 -11.65 -3.98
CA LYS A 15 -3.04 -12.94 -3.85
C LYS A 15 -3.99 -13.91 -3.16
N THR A 16 -4.19 -15.07 -3.76
CA THR A 16 -4.90 -16.16 -3.09
C THR A 16 -3.92 -16.91 -2.21
N ILE A 17 -4.24 -17.04 -0.92
CA ILE A 17 -3.46 -17.78 0.07
C ILE A 17 -4.38 -18.76 0.80
N LYS A 18 -3.78 -19.72 1.53
CA LYS A 18 -4.52 -20.58 2.44
C LYS A 18 -4.74 -19.85 3.76
N TYR A 19 -5.96 -19.88 4.29
CA TYR A 19 -6.25 -19.31 5.59
C TYR A 19 -5.48 -20.10 6.66
N PRO A 20 -4.68 -19.45 7.53
CA PRO A 20 -3.81 -20.14 8.46
C PRO A 20 -4.58 -21.15 9.34
N GLY A 21 -4.05 -22.37 9.45
CA GLY A 21 -4.71 -23.45 10.21
C GLY A 21 -5.83 -24.18 9.46
N THR A 22 -6.12 -23.83 8.21
CA THR A 22 -7.12 -24.51 7.37
C THR A 22 -6.65 -24.67 5.92
N ASP A 23 -7.34 -25.51 5.15
CA ASP A 23 -7.11 -25.66 3.69
C ASP A 23 -7.96 -24.70 2.84
N GLN A 24 -8.69 -23.78 3.48
CA GLN A 24 -9.59 -22.86 2.80
C GLN A 24 -8.81 -21.75 2.09
N ASP A 25 -9.16 -21.47 0.84
CA ASP A 25 -8.59 -20.36 0.08
C ASP A 25 -9.23 -19.03 0.49
N ILE A 26 -8.39 -18.03 0.73
CA ILE A 26 -8.77 -16.64 0.93
C ILE A 26 -7.97 -15.74 0.00
N VAL A 27 -8.45 -14.53 -0.21
CA VAL A 27 -7.82 -13.53 -1.06
C VAL A 27 -7.36 -12.37 -0.19
N VAL A 28 -6.07 -12.07 -0.26
CA VAL A 28 -5.46 -10.88 0.32
C VAL A 28 -5.30 -9.84 -0.76
N SER A 29 -5.79 -8.63 -0.51
CA SER A 29 -5.75 -7.50 -1.44
C SER A 29 -4.95 -6.34 -0.86
N ILE A 30 -4.17 -5.65 -1.68
CA ILE A 30 -3.50 -4.42 -1.26
C ILE A 30 -4.54 -3.31 -1.07
N LEU A 31 -4.53 -2.72 0.12
CA LEU A 31 -5.41 -1.61 0.48
C LEU A 31 -4.94 -0.31 -0.17
N SER A 32 -5.87 0.59 -0.46
CA SER A 32 -5.48 1.97 -0.80
C SER A 32 -5.19 2.79 0.44
N GLU A 33 -4.48 3.90 0.26
CA GLU A 33 -4.22 4.87 1.33
C GLU A 33 -5.49 5.31 2.06
N ALA A 34 -6.60 5.49 1.33
CA ALA A 34 -7.89 5.81 1.93
C ALA A 34 -8.39 4.69 2.84
N ASP A 35 -8.23 3.43 2.45
CA ASP A 35 -8.65 2.27 3.25
C ASP A 35 -7.77 2.09 4.50
N ILE A 36 -6.45 2.34 4.37
CA ILE A 36 -5.50 2.35 5.49
C ILE A 36 -5.84 3.47 6.47
N GLN A 37 -6.12 4.67 5.97
CA GLN A 37 -6.52 5.80 6.80
C GLN A 37 -7.82 5.51 7.56
N ILE A 38 -8.81 4.92 6.89
CA ILE A 38 -10.05 4.46 7.54
C ILE A 38 -9.75 3.43 8.62
N ALA A 39 -8.85 2.47 8.37
CA ALA A 39 -8.46 1.48 9.37
C ALA A 39 -7.84 2.14 10.62
N HIS A 40 -6.99 3.14 10.44
CA HIS A 40 -6.40 3.90 11.56
C HIS A 40 -7.44 4.69 12.35
N PHE A 41 -8.37 5.36 11.66
CA PHE A 41 -9.45 6.10 12.31
C PHE A 41 -10.39 5.20 13.10
N GLU A 42 -10.71 4.01 12.60
CA GLU A 42 -11.55 3.05 13.34
C GLU A 42 -10.82 2.47 14.55
N ALA A 43 -9.50 2.23 14.47
CA ALA A 43 -8.70 1.86 15.64
C ALA A 43 -8.71 2.96 16.71
N GLU A 44 -8.51 4.22 16.29
CA GLU A 44 -8.57 5.38 17.20
C GLU A 44 -9.97 5.56 17.81
N ARG A 45 -11.01 5.36 17.01
CA ARG A 45 -12.41 5.42 17.46
C ARG A 45 -12.70 4.36 18.52
N LEU A 46 -12.17 3.15 18.36
CA LEU A 46 -12.32 2.08 19.37
C LEU A 46 -11.65 2.46 20.69
N PHE A 47 -10.43 2.98 20.63
CA PHE A 47 -9.70 3.42 21.83
C PHE A 47 -10.43 4.55 22.56
N LYS A 48 -10.87 5.57 21.82
CA LYS A 48 -11.69 6.67 22.37
C LYS A 48 -13.01 6.17 22.96
N LYS A 49 -13.71 5.26 22.28
CA LYS A 49 -14.98 4.68 22.76
C LYS A 49 -14.80 3.94 24.09
N ASN A 50 -13.66 3.29 24.29
CA ASN A 50 -13.35 2.57 25.53
C ASN A 50 -12.64 3.43 26.59
N GLY A 51 -12.45 4.74 26.32
CA GLY A 51 -11.74 5.63 27.25
C GLY A 51 -10.26 5.28 27.44
N ILE A 52 -9.64 4.62 26.44
CA ILE A 52 -8.23 4.21 26.49
C ILE A 52 -7.38 5.28 25.83
N GLU A 53 -6.50 5.90 26.60
CA GLU A 53 -5.50 6.82 26.05
C GLU A 53 -4.32 6.05 25.45
N VAL A 54 -3.82 6.54 24.32
CA VAL A 54 -2.61 6.01 23.69
C VAL A 54 -1.40 6.54 24.45
N SER A 55 -0.67 5.64 25.09
CA SER A 55 0.52 5.89 25.88
C SER A 55 1.52 4.74 25.69
N MET A 56 2.69 4.82 26.29
CA MET A 56 3.70 3.76 26.18
C MET A 56 3.22 2.39 26.70
N SER A 57 2.24 2.33 27.60
CA SER A 57 1.68 1.06 28.08
C SER A 57 0.57 0.50 27.19
N THR A 58 0.00 1.31 26.28
CA THR A 58 -1.15 0.93 25.45
C THR A 58 -0.83 0.96 23.94
N VAL A 59 0.37 1.43 23.57
CA VAL A 59 0.80 1.53 22.17
C VAL A 59 0.78 0.18 21.45
N ASP A 60 1.23 -0.90 22.09
CA ASP A 60 1.24 -2.23 21.47
C ASP A 60 -0.18 -2.72 21.16
N ALA A 61 -1.13 -2.43 22.06
CA ALA A 61 -2.54 -2.76 21.84
C ALA A 61 -3.14 -1.92 20.70
N TYR A 62 -2.73 -0.65 20.59
CA TYR A 62 -3.18 0.25 19.54
C TYR A 62 -2.65 -0.18 18.17
N GLU A 63 -1.36 -0.50 18.07
CA GLU A 63 -0.75 -1.06 16.87
C GLU A 63 -1.42 -2.37 16.47
N ALA A 64 -1.63 -3.29 17.42
CA ALA A 64 -2.30 -4.55 17.17
C ALA A 64 -3.74 -4.37 16.65
N GLU A 65 -4.46 -3.36 17.12
CA GLU A 65 -5.80 -3.03 16.63
C GLU A 65 -5.75 -2.44 15.20
N LYS A 66 -4.80 -1.53 14.90
CA LYS A 66 -4.60 -1.04 13.54
C LYS A 66 -4.34 -2.18 12.56
N THR A 67 -3.46 -3.10 12.91
CA THR A 67 -3.19 -4.30 12.11
C THR A 67 -4.46 -5.13 11.90
N THR A 68 -5.28 -5.29 12.94
CA THR A 68 -6.55 -6.04 12.85
C THR A 68 -7.53 -5.36 11.89
N GLN A 69 -7.65 -4.03 11.97
CA GLN A 69 -8.48 -3.22 11.08
C GLN A 69 -8.01 -3.30 9.62
N ILE A 70 -6.70 -3.32 9.39
CA ILE A 70 -6.10 -3.47 8.06
C ILE A 70 -6.43 -4.87 7.50
N LEU A 71 -6.13 -5.94 8.25
CA LEU A 71 -6.37 -7.31 7.80
C LEU A 71 -7.86 -7.59 7.54
N PHE A 72 -8.75 -7.07 8.40
CA PHE A 72 -10.20 -7.18 8.22
C PHE A 72 -10.66 -6.62 6.87
N ARG A 73 -10.03 -5.54 6.38
CA ARG A 73 -10.34 -4.92 5.08
C ARG A 73 -9.61 -5.60 3.93
N ALA A 74 -8.42 -6.11 4.17
CA ALA A 74 -7.56 -6.70 3.15
C ALA A 74 -7.97 -8.13 2.77
N CYS A 75 -8.56 -8.88 3.70
CA CYS A 75 -8.90 -10.29 3.53
C CYS A 75 -10.37 -10.49 3.11
N SER A 76 -10.56 -11.26 2.03
CA SER A 76 -11.87 -11.71 1.56
C SER A 76 -11.85 -13.20 1.24
N ASP A 77 -13.01 -13.82 1.08
CA ASP A 77 -13.11 -15.13 0.45
C ASP A 77 -12.79 -15.06 -1.06
N THR A 78 -12.81 -16.21 -1.73
CA THR A 78 -12.59 -16.33 -3.18
C THR A 78 -13.68 -15.67 -4.03
N GLU A 79 -14.86 -15.40 -3.46
CA GLU A 79 -15.96 -14.68 -4.09
C GLU A 79 -15.85 -13.16 -3.89
N GLY A 80 -14.87 -12.70 -3.11
CA GLY A 80 -14.65 -11.30 -2.78
C GLY A 80 -15.51 -10.76 -1.63
N LYS A 81 -16.14 -11.64 -0.84
CA LYS A 81 -16.88 -11.25 0.36
C LYS A 81 -15.94 -11.14 1.57
N PRO A 82 -16.18 -10.19 2.49
CA PRO A 82 -15.40 -10.09 3.72
C PRO A 82 -15.44 -11.40 4.52
N LEU A 83 -14.33 -11.76 5.16
CA LEU A 83 -14.26 -12.99 5.99
C LEU A 83 -15.15 -12.93 7.23
N ALA A 84 -15.46 -11.73 7.72
CA ALA A 84 -16.35 -11.48 8.85
C ALA A 84 -17.27 -10.30 8.55
N LYS A 85 -18.45 -10.23 9.19
CA LYS A 85 -19.41 -9.13 8.96
C LYS A 85 -19.00 -7.85 9.69
N ALA A 86 -18.25 -8.00 10.78
CA ALA A 86 -17.76 -6.89 11.59
C ALA A 86 -16.34 -7.17 12.09
N VAL A 87 -15.59 -6.11 12.38
CA VAL A 87 -14.22 -6.23 12.90
C VAL A 87 -14.17 -6.91 14.26
N ASP A 88 -15.20 -6.76 15.09
CA ASP A 88 -15.28 -7.42 16.40
C ASP A 88 -15.41 -8.95 16.24
N GLU A 89 -16.15 -9.40 15.22
CA GLU A 89 -16.27 -10.81 14.87
C GLU A 89 -14.92 -11.35 14.37
N PHE A 90 -14.26 -10.62 13.49
CA PHE A 90 -12.90 -10.96 13.02
C PHE A 90 -11.91 -11.07 14.18
N ARG A 91 -11.89 -10.10 15.09
CA ARG A 91 -11.02 -10.10 16.28
C ARG A 91 -11.27 -11.31 17.18
N SER A 92 -12.51 -11.79 17.26
CA SER A 92 -12.88 -12.95 18.07
C SER A 92 -12.53 -14.30 17.42
N GLN A 93 -12.37 -14.35 16.10
CA GLN A 93 -12.16 -15.58 15.33
C GLN A 93 -10.69 -15.82 14.97
N VAL A 94 -9.87 -14.76 14.89
CA VAL A 94 -8.47 -14.86 14.49
C VAL A 94 -7.56 -15.01 15.71
N LEU A 95 -6.79 -16.10 15.75
CA LEU A 95 -5.76 -16.29 16.77
C LEU A 95 -4.55 -15.38 16.49
N LYS A 96 -3.79 -15.05 17.54
CA LYS A 96 -2.59 -14.21 17.39
C LYS A 96 -1.59 -14.80 16.37
N ALA A 97 -1.33 -16.10 16.42
CA ALA A 97 -0.41 -16.76 15.50
C ALA A 97 -0.91 -16.74 14.04
N GLU A 98 -2.22 -16.89 13.83
CA GLU A 98 -2.83 -16.80 12.49
C GLU A 98 -2.74 -15.38 11.95
N LYS A 99 -2.97 -14.39 12.83
CA LYS A 99 -2.81 -12.97 12.50
C LYS A 99 -1.40 -12.65 12.02
N ASP A 100 -0.39 -13.12 12.75
CA ASP A 100 1.02 -12.85 12.41
C ASP A 100 1.36 -13.42 11.01
N ILE A 101 0.86 -14.62 10.67
CA ILE A 101 1.01 -15.21 9.33
C ILE A 101 0.30 -14.36 8.25
N LEU A 102 -0.92 -13.88 8.53
CA LEU A 102 -1.66 -13.03 7.59
C LEU A 102 -0.97 -11.68 7.35
N VAL A 103 -0.34 -11.11 8.40
CA VAL A 103 0.49 -9.91 8.27
C VAL A 103 1.67 -10.17 7.36
N ASP A 104 2.37 -11.28 7.54
CA ASP A 104 3.53 -11.63 6.70
C ASP A 104 3.14 -11.80 5.23
N GLU A 105 2.01 -12.45 4.95
CA GLU A 105 1.50 -12.60 3.58
C GLU A 105 1.07 -11.25 2.96
N TYR A 106 0.43 -10.38 3.76
CA TYR A 106 0.08 -9.04 3.32
C TYR A 106 1.33 -8.20 3.00
N ASN A 107 2.32 -8.20 3.89
CA ASN A 107 3.59 -7.48 3.70
C ASN A 107 4.38 -8.05 2.51
N ALA A 108 4.37 -9.36 2.32
CA ALA A 108 4.99 -9.99 1.15
C ALA A 108 4.32 -9.52 -0.14
N LEU A 109 2.99 -9.50 -0.19
CA LEU A 109 2.25 -8.97 -1.34
C LEU A 109 2.56 -7.48 -1.56
N GLU A 110 2.66 -6.68 -0.50
CA GLU A 110 2.98 -5.26 -0.59
C GLU A 110 4.39 -5.04 -1.14
N ASN A 111 5.36 -5.86 -0.71
CA ASN A 111 6.73 -5.83 -1.22
C ASN A 111 6.83 -6.29 -2.69
N GLU A 112 6.03 -7.29 -3.10
CA GLU A 112 5.98 -7.75 -4.50
C GLU A 112 5.36 -6.71 -5.45
N CYS A 113 4.41 -5.93 -4.93
CA CYS A 113 3.63 -4.94 -5.67
C CYS A 113 4.23 -3.54 -5.60
N SER A 114 4.98 -3.22 -4.54
CA SER A 114 5.71 -1.96 -4.41
C SER A 114 6.99 -2.03 -5.23
N PRO A 115 7.13 -1.22 -6.28
CA PRO A 115 8.41 -1.11 -6.94
C PRO A 115 9.40 -0.51 -5.95
N ASN A 116 10.42 -1.29 -5.56
CA ASN A 116 11.50 -0.77 -4.73
C ASN A 116 12.28 0.26 -5.57
N PRO A 117 12.20 1.56 -5.22
CA PRO A 117 12.80 2.61 -6.02
C PRO A 117 14.34 2.59 -5.97
N ASP A 118 14.94 1.79 -5.10
CA ASP A 118 16.41 1.60 -5.04
C ASP A 118 16.87 0.41 -5.90
N MET A 119 15.94 -0.39 -6.43
CA MET A 119 16.19 -1.44 -7.42
C MET A 119 15.73 -1.06 -8.84
N MET A 120 15.25 0.17 -9.03
CA MET A 120 14.87 0.68 -10.33
C MET A 120 16.11 1.17 -11.09
N SER A 121 16.37 0.55 -12.24
CA SER A 121 17.40 1.02 -13.15
C SER A 121 17.01 2.36 -13.79
N GLU A 122 17.98 3.15 -14.24
CA GLU A 122 17.71 4.43 -14.94
C GLU A 122 16.85 4.22 -16.21
N GLU A 123 16.97 3.07 -16.87
CA GLU A 123 16.16 2.69 -18.03
C GLU A 123 14.67 2.48 -17.68
N ASP A 124 14.38 1.94 -16.49
CA ASP A 124 13.00 1.76 -16.03
C ASP A 124 12.35 3.09 -15.67
N ILE A 125 13.15 4.03 -15.14
CA ILE A 125 12.72 5.40 -14.85
C ILE A 125 12.41 6.15 -16.16
N GLU A 126 13.24 6.02 -17.20
CA GLU A 126 12.98 6.65 -18.49
C GLU A 126 11.72 6.12 -19.17
N LYS A 127 11.46 4.81 -19.10
CA LYS A 127 10.21 4.23 -19.62
C LYS A 127 8.97 4.78 -18.91
N ILE A 128 9.05 5.00 -17.60
CA ILE A 128 7.95 5.62 -16.84
C ILE A 128 7.76 7.09 -17.23
N ILE A 129 8.85 7.85 -17.39
CA ILE A 129 8.80 9.25 -17.79
C ILE A 129 8.17 9.41 -19.18
N ASP A 130 8.53 8.56 -20.14
CA ASP A 130 7.99 8.62 -21.51
C ASP A 130 6.51 8.22 -21.58
N GLU A 131 6.05 7.30 -20.73
CA GLU A 131 4.62 6.99 -20.57
C GLU A 131 3.86 8.13 -19.88
N VAL A 132 4.43 8.75 -18.83
CA VAL A 132 3.81 9.89 -18.11
C VAL A 132 3.70 11.12 -19.00
N LYS A 133 4.68 11.39 -19.87
CA LYS A 133 4.59 12.45 -20.89
C LYS A 133 3.44 12.22 -21.87
N LYS A 134 3.16 10.96 -22.22
CA LYS A 134 2.07 10.59 -23.13
C LYS A 134 0.70 10.62 -22.44
N ARG A 135 0.64 10.41 -21.13
CA ARG A 135 -0.59 10.36 -20.32
C ARG A 135 -0.34 10.95 -18.92
N PRO A 136 -0.46 12.27 -18.75
CA PRO A 136 -0.18 12.95 -17.47
C PRO A 136 -1.14 12.54 -16.34
N GLU A 137 -2.28 11.97 -16.69
CA GLU A 137 -3.39 11.54 -15.82
C GLU A 137 -3.00 10.35 -14.92
N ILE A 138 -1.92 9.65 -15.26
CA ILE A 138 -1.45 8.45 -14.56
C ILE A 138 -0.78 8.82 -13.22
N ILE A 139 -0.27 10.05 -13.05
CA ILE A 139 0.43 10.48 -11.83
C ILE A 139 -0.48 10.38 -10.59
N GLY A 140 -1.78 10.68 -10.73
CA GLY A 140 -2.75 10.58 -9.63
C GLY A 140 -3.09 9.14 -9.22
N SER A 141 -2.73 8.15 -10.04
CA SER A 141 -2.98 6.72 -9.78
C SER A 141 -1.78 5.98 -9.18
N VAL A 142 -0.62 6.64 -9.07
CA VAL A 142 0.59 6.05 -8.50
C VAL A 142 0.42 5.95 -6.98
N SER A 143 0.14 4.74 -6.49
CA SER A 143 -0.09 4.45 -5.08
C SER A 143 1.16 4.59 -4.20
N ASN A 144 2.36 4.71 -4.78
CA ASN A 144 3.61 4.80 -4.04
C ASN A 144 4.21 6.23 -4.08
N ILE A 145 4.10 6.93 -2.95
CA ILE A 145 4.58 8.31 -2.77
C ILE A 145 6.09 8.47 -2.98
N VAL A 146 6.88 7.42 -2.73
CA VAL A 146 8.34 7.43 -2.92
C VAL A 146 8.70 7.38 -4.41
N THR A 147 7.96 6.57 -5.17
CA THR A 147 8.10 6.51 -6.64
C THR A 147 7.62 7.82 -7.27
N ALA A 148 6.50 8.39 -6.80
CA ALA A 148 6.02 9.71 -7.22
C ALA A 148 7.03 10.82 -6.89
N ARG A 149 7.64 10.79 -5.69
CA ARG A 149 8.65 11.78 -5.28
C ARG A 149 9.93 11.66 -6.11
N LYS A 150 10.45 10.45 -6.39
CA LYS A 150 11.61 10.28 -7.30
C LYS A 150 11.28 10.71 -8.74
N LEU A 151 10.06 10.44 -9.23
CA LEU A 151 9.62 10.94 -10.53
C LEU A 151 9.58 12.47 -10.57
N ILE A 152 8.99 13.12 -9.57
CA ILE A 152 8.96 14.59 -9.43
C ILE A 152 10.37 15.15 -9.34
N VAL A 153 11.26 14.55 -8.56
CA VAL A 153 12.66 14.97 -8.44
C VAL A 153 13.38 14.82 -9.79
N SER A 154 13.22 13.69 -10.49
CA SER A 154 13.84 13.48 -11.80
C SER A 154 13.33 14.46 -12.86
N LEU A 155 12.04 14.80 -12.83
CA LEU A 155 11.41 15.77 -13.73
C LEU A 155 11.86 17.20 -13.39
N ALA A 156 11.95 17.54 -12.10
CA ALA A 156 12.44 18.83 -11.63
C ALA A 156 13.93 19.06 -11.97
N SER A 157 14.78 18.03 -11.82
CA SER A 157 16.18 18.09 -12.23
C SER A 157 16.33 18.24 -13.74
N ARG A 158 15.47 17.59 -14.55
CA ARG A 158 15.47 17.77 -16.02
C ARG A 158 14.96 19.16 -16.43
N LEU A 159 13.99 19.74 -15.73
CA LEU A 159 13.53 21.11 -15.94
C LEU A 159 14.60 22.15 -15.58
N GLN A 160 15.33 21.97 -14.48
CA GLN A 160 16.46 22.82 -14.11
C GLN A 160 17.60 22.75 -15.14
N ASN A 161 17.93 21.54 -15.62
CA ASN A 161 18.94 21.36 -16.66
C ASN A 161 18.50 21.96 -18.01
N SER A 162 17.21 21.91 -18.34
CA SER A 162 16.65 22.56 -19.54
C SER A 162 16.63 24.09 -19.43
N GLN A 163 16.57 24.68 -18.24
CA GLN A 163 16.66 26.12 -18.04
C GLN A 163 18.11 26.64 -18.02
N GLN A 164 19.08 25.83 -17.58
CA GLN A 164 20.50 26.19 -17.67
C GLN A 164 21.06 26.12 -19.11
N GLY A 165 20.48 25.29 -19.99
CA GLY A 165 20.88 25.21 -21.41
C GLY A 165 20.44 26.39 -22.29
N SER A 166 19.47 27.20 -21.85
CA SER A 166 18.95 28.34 -22.63
C SER A 166 19.59 29.69 -22.25
N GLY A 167 20.58 29.70 -21.35
CA GLY A 167 21.23 30.90 -20.84
C GLY A 167 22.61 31.24 -21.43
N SER A 168 23.05 30.58 -22.50
CA SER A 168 24.38 30.83 -23.09
C SER A 168 24.38 30.83 -24.61
N THR A 169 23.85 31.90 -25.19
CA THR A 169 24.37 32.48 -26.45
C THR A 169 24.04 33.97 -26.47
N SER A 170 24.96 34.80 -25.95
CA SER A 170 25.10 36.22 -26.29
C SER A 170 26.54 36.64 -25.97
N LEU A 171 27.45 36.41 -26.91
CA LEU A 171 28.66 37.21 -27.16
C LEU A 171 28.95 37.17 -28.66
#